data_AF-A0A7S1F7H9-F1
#
_entry.id   AF-A0A7S1F7H9-F1
#
_cell.length_a   1.000
_cell.length_b   1.000
_cell.length_c   1.000
_cell.angle_alpha   90.00
_cell.angle_beta   90.00
_cell.angle_gamma   90.00
#
_symmetry.space_group_name_H-M   'P 1'
#
loop_
_entity.id
_entity.type
_entity.pdbx_description
1 polymer ?
#
loop_
_entity_poly.entity_id
_entity_poly.type
_entity_poly.pdbx_seq_one_letter_code
_entity_poly.pdbx_strand_id
1 'polypeptide(L)'
;FPRGAALNHSCAPNCLLTYELREGVSPVQVVRAMEPILQGEELTHSYIELGLPVWKRQLLLKDTYGFECSCKRCSGDGFASLDLQLVAAADDSGAVPGLGEVCPAPLALPCPERDAALTKANQLMVRAAHEEDAATELELLQGACSIRETWLHPLNVEVTASHAAAHTASMAAGNWTAAARHGRRLVDQQAQIYPPWHPVCGLQFFTVGELEEAGGGNARPWFEKALSVLRVSHGEEHQLVVDLRERLAQ
;
A
#
# COMPACT_ATOMS: atom_id res chain seq x y z
N PHE A 1 2.52 -9.92 22.45
CA PHE A 1 3.28 -8.87 23.16
C PHE A 1 2.33 -7.98 23.97
N PRO A 2 2.08 -8.27 25.27
CA PRO A 2 1.08 -7.54 26.07
C PRO A 2 1.35 -6.04 26.21
N ARG A 3 2.63 -5.63 26.27
CA ARG A 3 3.01 -4.21 26.38
C ARG A 3 2.68 -3.42 25.11
N GLY A 4 2.94 -3.97 23.92
CA GLY A 4 2.58 -3.29 22.68
C GLY A 4 1.07 -3.21 22.45
N ALA A 5 0.31 -4.19 22.96
CA ALA A 5 -1.15 -4.16 22.89
C ALA A 5 -1.79 -3.03 23.72
N ALA A 6 -1.02 -2.33 24.56
CA ALA A 6 -1.49 -1.15 25.29
C ALA A 6 -1.54 0.12 24.43
N LEU A 7 -0.88 0.14 23.26
CA LEU A 7 -0.90 1.30 22.37
C LEU A 7 -2.21 1.29 21.58
N ASN A 8 -2.93 2.41 21.62
CA ASN A 8 -4.19 2.56 20.90
C ASN A 8 -3.98 2.81 19.40
N HIS A 9 -5.09 2.70 18.67
CA HIS A 9 -5.13 2.94 17.24
C HIS A 9 -5.16 4.43 16.87
N SER A 10 -4.47 4.79 15.79
CA SER A 10 -4.74 6.01 15.02
C SER A 10 -4.53 5.75 13.53
N CYS A 11 -5.39 6.30 12.66
CA CYS A 11 -5.15 6.30 11.21
C CYS A 11 -4.10 7.34 10.77
N ALA A 12 -3.62 8.16 11.70
CA ALA A 12 -2.43 9.01 11.57
C ALA A 12 -1.55 8.81 12.82
N PRO A 13 -0.92 7.63 12.94
CA PRO A 13 -0.19 7.25 14.15
C PRO A 13 1.14 7.99 14.28
N ASN A 14 1.60 8.17 15.51
CA ASN A 14 2.90 8.76 15.81
C ASN A 14 3.99 7.69 16.08
N CYS A 15 3.60 6.43 16.20
CA CYS A 15 4.50 5.30 16.40
C CYS A 15 4.33 4.25 15.31
N LEU A 16 5.45 3.65 14.92
CA LEU A 16 5.53 2.46 14.10
C LEU A 16 5.76 1.24 14.99
N LEU A 17 5.14 0.12 14.63
CA LEU A 17 5.33 -1.17 15.29
C LEU A 17 5.89 -2.17 14.27
N THR A 18 7.06 -2.75 14.58
CA THR A 18 7.70 -3.80 13.79
C THR A 18 8.08 -5.00 14.68
N TYR A 19 8.51 -6.09 14.05
CA TYR A 19 8.96 -7.29 14.72
C TYR A 19 10.35 -7.67 14.22
N GLU A 20 11.28 -7.89 15.15
CA GLU A 20 12.55 -8.51 14.86
C GLU A 20 12.43 -10.01 15.11
N LEU A 21 12.59 -10.78 14.03
CA LEU A 21 12.55 -12.23 14.05
C LEU A 21 13.96 -12.74 13.73
N ARG A 22 14.58 -13.44 14.69
CA ARG A 22 15.90 -14.07 14.51
C ARG A 22 15.80 -15.53 14.91
N GLU A 23 16.39 -16.40 14.10
CA GLU A 23 16.39 -17.84 14.38
C GLU A 23 17.03 -18.12 15.76
N GLY A 24 16.37 -18.96 16.56
CA GLY A 24 16.84 -19.30 17.91
C GLY A 24 16.69 -18.20 18.97
N VAL A 25 16.15 -17.03 18.63
CA VAL A 25 15.90 -15.93 19.57
C VAL A 25 14.40 -15.68 19.70
N SER A 26 13.95 -15.32 20.90
CA SER A 26 12.55 -14.92 21.09
C SER A 26 12.23 -13.68 20.26
N PRO A 27 11.10 -13.64 19.53
CA PRO A 27 10.68 -12.47 18.77
C PRO A 27 10.67 -11.20 19.63
N VAL A 28 11.18 -10.10 19.09
CA VAL A 28 11.16 -8.80 19.76
C VAL A 28 10.20 -7.88 19.02
N GLN A 29 9.28 -7.27 19.74
CA GLN A 29 8.42 -6.21 19.19
C GLN A 29 9.10 -4.87 19.42
N VAL A 30 9.26 -4.11 18.35
CA VAL A 30 9.95 -2.83 18.35
C VAL A 30 8.94 -1.74 18.05
N VAL A 31 8.89 -0.72 18.92
CA VAL A 31 8.06 0.46 18.72
C VAL A 31 8.98 1.66 18.52
N ARG A 32 8.82 2.36 17.40
CA ARG A 32 9.64 3.55 17.06
C ARG A 32 8.74 4.76 16.84
N ALA A 33 9.10 5.90 17.43
CA ALA A 33 8.47 7.16 17.10
C ALA A 33 8.74 7.51 15.63
N MET A 34 7.71 7.98 14.92
CA MET A 34 7.77 8.41 13.52
C MET A 34 7.78 9.94 13.39
N GLU A 35 7.51 10.64 14.48
CA GLU A 35 7.52 12.10 14.60
C GLU A 35 7.95 12.47 16.02
N PRO A 36 8.36 13.73 16.29
CA PRO A 36 8.55 14.20 17.66
C PRO A 36 7.27 14.02 18.49
N ILE A 37 7.40 13.45 19.69
CA ILE A 37 6.27 13.21 20.60
C ILE A 37 6.51 14.02 21.87
N LEU A 38 5.56 14.89 22.21
CA LEU A 38 5.65 15.74 23.40
C LEU A 38 5.23 14.97 24.66
N GLN A 39 5.72 15.40 25.82
CA GLN A 39 5.34 14.80 27.09
C GLN A 39 3.82 14.92 27.30
N GLY A 40 3.17 13.78 27.58
CA GLY A 40 1.73 13.69 27.78
C GLY A 40 0.93 13.34 26.53
N GLU A 41 1.56 13.33 25.34
CA GLU A 41 0.91 12.80 24.14
C GLU A 41 0.80 11.27 24.19
N GLU A 42 -0.31 10.75 23.68
CA GLU A 42 -0.56 9.33 23.59
C GLU A 42 0.29 8.69 22.49
N LEU A 43 0.87 7.51 22.77
CA LEU A 43 1.55 6.69 21.77
C LEU A 43 0.53 5.83 21.02
N THR A 44 0.46 5.98 19.70
CA THR A 44 -0.51 5.25 18.86
C THR A 44 0.17 4.59 17.67
N HIS A 45 -0.33 3.43 17.24
CA HIS A 45 0.05 2.78 15.99
C HIS A 45 -1.17 2.46 15.13
N SER A 46 -0.97 2.12 13.85
CA SER A 46 -2.09 1.64 13.03
C SER A 46 -2.35 0.15 13.27
N TYR A 47 -3.62 -0.23 13.30
CA TYR A 47 -4.07 -1.63 13.41
C TYR A 47 -4.42 -2.21 12.04
N ILE A 48 -4.60 -1.33 11.06
CA ILE A 48 -5.11 -1.62 9.72
C ILE A 48 -4.25 -0.94 8.66
N GLU A 49 -4.43 -1.34 7.41
CA GLU A 49 -3.81 -0.66 6.28
C GLU A 49 -4.37 0.76 6.10
N LEU A 50 -3.45 1.70 5.87
CA LEU A 50 -3.79 3.11 5.76
C LEU A 50 -4.24 3.50 4.35
N GLY A 51 -4.02 2.67 3.33
CA GLY A 51 -4.40 2.93 1.93
C GLY A 51 -5.87 2.75 1.59
N LEU A 52 -6.77 2.77 2.58
CA LEU A 52 -8.21 2.60 2.41
C LEU A 52 -8.97 3.89 2.69
N PRO A 53 -10.12 4.15 2.06
CA PRO A 53 -10.96 5.31 2.37
C PRO A 53 -11.55 5.21 3.79
N VAL A 54 -11.87 6.36 4.38
CA VAL A 54 -12.32 6.49 5.78
C VAL A 54 -13.42 5.51 6.18
N TRP A 55 -14.44 5.31 5.35
CA TRP A 55 -15.56 4.43 5.67
C TRP A 55 -15.14 2.94 5.72
N LYS A 56 -14.21 2.50 4.85
CA LYS A 56 -13.63 1.16 4.91
C LYS A 56 -12.77 0.99 6.16
N ARG A 57 -11.98 2.00 6.53
CA ARG A 57 -11.20 2.00 7.77
C ARG A 57 -12.12 1.87 9.00
N GLN A 58 -13.21 2.64 9.06
CA GLN A 58 -14.18 2.56 10.16
C GLN A 58 -14.85 1.19 10.24
N LEU A 59 -15.28 0.62 9.10
CA LEU A 59 -15.89 -0.70 9.05
C LEU A 59 -14.92 -1.77 9.57
N LEU A 60 -13.68 -1.80 9.08
CA LEU A 60 -12.67 -2.76 9.52
C LEU A 60 -12.37 -2.65 11.03
N LEU A 61 -12.26 -1.42 11.56
CA LEU A 61 -12.00 -1.19 12.97
C LEU A 61 -13.17 -1.63 13.84
N LYS A 62 -14.40 -1.35 13.41
CA LYS A 62 -15.62 -1.75 14.12
C LYS A 62 -15.80 -3.26 14.12
N ASP A 63 -15.63 -3.91 12.98
CA ASP A 63 -15.84 -5.36 12.84
C ASP A 63 -14.74 -6.17 13.54
N THR A 64 -13.49 -5.70 13.51
CA THR A 64 -12.35 -6.45 14.06
C THR A 64 -12.06 -6.11 15.52
N TYR A 65 -12.21 -4.84 15.92
CA TYR A 65 -11.79 -4.32 17.22
C TYR A 65 -12.92 -3.70 18.04
N GLY A 66 -14.13 -3.55 17.48
CA GLY A 66 -15.31 -3.11 18.22
C GLY A 66 -15.37 -1.62 18.56
N PHE A 67 -14.62 -0.75 17.86
CA PHE A 67 -14.63 0.70 18.12
C PHE A 67 -14.68 1.55 16.84
N GLU A 68 -15.07 2.82 16.98
CA GLU A 68 -15.06 3.81 15.91
C GLU A 68 -13.90 4.81 16.16
N CYS A 69 -13.09 5.05 15.13
CA CYS A 69 -11.90 5.91 15.27
C CYS A 69 -12.25 7.40 15.10
N SER A 70 -11.78 8.24 16.02
CA SER A 70 -11.94 9.70 15.98
C SER A 70 -10.62 10.46 15.84
N CYS A 71 -9.60 9.85 15.23
CA CYS A 71 -8.30 10.51 15.02
C CYS A 71 -8.39 11.65 13.98
N LYS A 72 -7.37 12.51 13.87
CA LYS A 72 -7.32 13.65 12.93
C LYS A 72 -7.62 13.28 11.47
N ARG A 73 -7.30 12.04 11.04
CA ARG A 73 -7.58 11.54 9.69
C ARG A 73 -9.02 11.08 9.49
N CYS A 74 -9.71 10.68 10.57
CA CYS A 74 -11.11 10.26 10.54
C CYS A 74 -12.07 11.41 10.88
N SER A 75 -11.63 12.37 11.68
CA SER A 75 -12.44 13.49 12.22
C SER A 75 -12.36 14.77 11.40
N GLY A 76 -11.53 14.82 10.35
CA GLY A 76 -11.57 15.92 9.40
C GLY A 76 -12.93 15.98 8.68
N ASP A 77 -13.25 17.12 8.05
CA ASP A 77 -14.43 17.23 7.19
C ASP A 77 -14.43 16.05 6.22
N GLY A 78 -15.50 15.25 6.27
CA GLY A 78 -15.58 13.94 5.64
C GLY A 78 -14.99 13.93 4.23
N PHE A 79 -14.16 12.92 3.97
CA PHE A 79 -13.42 12.75 2.73
C PHE A 79 -12.45 13.92 2.42
N ALA A 80 -11.42 14.07 3.25
CA ALA A 80 -10.22 14.81 2.86
C ALA A 80 -9.80 14.41 1.44
N SER A 81 -9.17 15.32 0.67
CA SER A 81 -8.80 15.13 -0.75
C SER A 81 -8.33 13.70 -1.09
N LEU A 82 -7.50 13.10 -0.22
CA LEU A 82 -7.03 11.73 -0.35
C LEU A 82 -8.14 10.66 -0.29
N ASP A 83 -9.05 10.72 0.68
CA ASP A 83 -10.12 9.73 0.85
C ASP A 83 -11.10 9.71 -0.34
N LEU A 84 -11.36 10.85 -0.99
CA LEU A 84 -12.09 10.89 -2.27
C LEU A 84 -11.26 10.28 -3.40
N GLN A 85 -9.99 10.66 -3.53
CA GLN A 85 -9.08 10.15 -4.55
C GLN A 85 -8.89 8.63 -4.51
N LEU A 86 -9.03 8.01 -3.33
CA LEU A 86 -8.99 6.55 -3.16
C LEU A 86 -10.19 5.82 -3.79
N VAL A 87 -11.26 6.53 -4.14
CA VAL A 87 -12.47 5.96 -4.76
C VAL A 87 -12.89 6.69 -6.04
N ALA A 88 -12.17 7.74 -6.43
CA ALA A 88 -12.59 8.64 -7.51
C ALA A 88 -12.40 8.07 -8.92
N ALA A 89 -13.17 8.62 -9.86
CA ALA A 89 -12.91 8.55 -11.29
C ALA A 89 -11.61 9.28 -11.67
N ALA A 90 -11.08 9.01 -12.85
CA ALA A 90 -9.83 9.62 -13.33
C ALA A 90 -9.88 11.16 -13.46
N ASP A 91 -11.09 11.72 -13.57
CA ASP A 91 -11.34 13.17 -13.68
C ASP A 91 -11.68 13.83 -12.33
N ASP A 92 -11.51 13.12 -11.22
CA ASP A 92 -11.87 13.56 -9.86
C ASP A 92 -13.36 13.94 -9.69
N SER A 93 -14.24 13.53 -10.61
CA SER A 93 -15.68 13.92 -10.59
C SER A 93 -16.48 13.32 -9.44
N GLY A 94 -15.91 12.36 -8.70
CA GLY A 94 -16.53 11.71 -7.55
C GLY A 94 -16.21 10.22 -7.50
N ALA A 95 -16.78 9.54 -6.51
CA ALA A 95 -16.58 8.12 -6.29
C ALA A 95 -17.23 7.28 -7.38
N VAL A 96 -16.48 6.30 -7.90
CA VAL A 96 -17.01 5.27 -8.79
C VAL A 96 -17.28 4.03 -7.94
N PRO A 97 -18.54 3.62 -7.77
CA PRO A 97 -18.87 2.45 -6.97
C PRO A 97 -18.15 1.21 -7.51
N GLY A 98 -17.39 0.54 -6.64
CA GLY A 98 -16.95 -0.83 -6.88
C GLY A 98 -18.13 -1.80 -6.78
N LEU A 99 -18.03 -2.97 -7.41
CA LEU A 99 -19.06 -4.00 -7.32
C LEU A 99 -19.28 -4.41 -5.85
N GLY A 100 -20.42 -4.02 -5.26
CA GLY A 100 -20.99 -4.66 -4.07
C GLY A 100 -21.01 -3.85 -2.76
N GLU A 101 -20.26 -2.75 -2.64
CA GLU A 101 -20.25 -1.93 -1.41
C GLU A 101 -20.80 -0.52 -1.65
N VAL A 102 -21.60 -0.02 -0.72
CA VAL A 102 -22.14 1.35 -0.79
C VAL A 102 -21.05 2.33 -0.33
N CYS A 103 -20.40 2.98 -1.29
CA CYS A 103 -19.50 4.08 -1.00
C CYS A 103 -20.32 5.32 -0.55
N PRO A 104 -20.10 5.86 0.66
CA PRO A 104 -20.81 7.04 1.15
C PRO A 104 -20.31 8.37 0.54
N ALA A 105 -19.25 8.32 -0.27
CA ALA A 105 -18.72 9.51 -0.94
C ALA A 105 -19.64 9.96 -2.09
N PRO A 106 -19.65 11.27 -2.44
CA PRO A 106 -20.38 11.77 -3.59
C PRO A 106 -20.01 10.99 -4.86
N LEU A 107 -21.01 10.52 -5.60
CA LEU A 107 -20.80 9.69 -6.78
C LEU A 107 -20.29 10.52 -7.96
N ALA A 108 -19.42 9.91 -8.76
CA ALA A 108 -19.01 10.44 -10.04
C ALA A 108 -20.21 10.61 -10.98
N LEU A 109 -20.05 11.46 -11.99
CA LEU A 109 -21.06 11.63 -13.02
C LEU A 109 -21.35 10.28 -13.73
N PRO A 110 -22.60 10.03 -14.15
CA PRO A 110 -22.94 8.85 -14.93
C PRO A 110 -22.12 8.79 -16.21
N CYS A 111 -21.46 7.65 -16.46
CA CYS A 111 -20.66 7.44 -17.65
C CYS A 111 -20.77 5.97 -18.08
N PRO A 112 -21.70 5.63 -19.01
CA PRO A 112 -21.92 4.25 -19.43
C PRO A 112 -20.67 3.57 -20.00
N GLU A 113 -19.82 4.33 -20.67
CA GLU A 113 -18.55 3.85 -21.24
C GLU A 113 -17.57 3.42 -20.15
N ARG A 114 -17.37 4.28 -19.13
CA ARG A 114 -16.60 3.97 -17.93
C ARG A 114 -17.14 2.73 -17.25
N ASP A 115 -18.45 2.69 -17.00
CA ASP A 115 -19.07 1.63 -16.21
C ASP A 115 -18.98 0.27 -16.94
N ALA A 116 -19.14 0.25 -18.27
CA ALA A 116 -18.93 -0.93 -19.11
C ALA A 116 -17.45 -1.37 -19.12
N ALA A 117 -16.52 -0.42 -19.22
CA ALA A 117 -15.09 -0.70 -19.19
C ALA A 117 -14.67 -1.30 -17.83
N LEU A 118 -15.11 -0.71 -16.72
CA LEU A 118 -14.83 -1.23 -15.38
C LEU A 118 -15.47 -2.59 -15.13
N THR A 119 -16.66 -2.84 -15.67
CA THR A 119 -17.25 -4.19 -15.66
C THR A 119 -16.35 -5.20 -16.37
N LYS A 120 -15.79 -4.84 -17.53
CA LYS A 120 -14.81 -5.67 -18.24
C LYS A 120 -13.54 -5.87 -17.42
N ALA A 121 -13.01 -4.83 -16.77
CA ALA A 121 -11.85 -4.94 -15.89
C ALA A 121 -12.10 -5.94 -14.74
N ASN A 122 -13.28 -5.90 -14.13
CA ASN A 122 -13.67 -6.83 -13.07
C ASN A 122 -13.77 -8.27 -13.58
N GLN A 123 -14.29 -8.48 -14.80
CA GLN A 123 -14.31 -9.81 -15.43
C GLN A 123 -12.89 -10.34 -15.70
N LEU A 124 -11.95 -9.48 -16.11
CA LEU A 124 -10.55 -9.86 -16.28
C LEU A 124 -9.91 -10.26 -14.95
N MET A 125 -10.14 -9.50 -13.87
CA MET A 125 -9.66 -9.83 -12.52
C MET A 125 -10.18 -11.18 -12.04
N VAL A 126 -11.48 -11.45 -12.21
CA VAL A 126 -12.10 -12.73 -11.82
C VAL A 126 -11.53 -13.90 -12.63
N ARG A 127 -11.35 -13.72 -13.94
CA ARG A 127 -10.75 -14.76 -14.80
C ARG A 127 -9.31 -15.05 -14.38
N ALA A 128 -8.52 -14.01 -14.13
CA ALA A 128 -7.13 -14.17 -13.69
C ALA A 128 -7.03 -14.95 -12.37
N ALA A 129 -7.93 -14.73 -11.41
CA ALA A 129 -7.94 -15.43 -10.14
C ALA A 129 -8.16 -16.96 -10.24
N HIS A 130 -8.62 -17.44 -11.40
CA HIS A 130 -8.81 -18.86 -11.70
C HIS A 130 -7.88 -19.38 -12.80
N GLU A 131 -6.93 -18.56 -13.25
CA GLU A 131 -5.97 -18.94 -14.28
C GLU A 131 -4.76 -19.64 -13.63
N GLU A 132 -4.32 -20.75 -14.21
CA GLU A 132 -3.18 -21.54 -13.70
C GLU A 132 -1.89 -21.17 -14.41
N ASP A 133 -1.98 -20.71 -15.66
CA ASP A 133 -0.82 -20.25 -16.42
C ASP A 133 -0.43 -18.82 -16.04
N ALA A 134 0.73 -18.66 -15.39
CA ALA A 134 1.18 -17.37 -14.87
C ALA A 134 1.35 -16.29 -15.96
N ALA A 135 1.67 -16.68 -17.21
CA ALA A 135 1.79 -15.72 -18.31
C ALA A 135 0.42 -15.19 -18.76
N THR A 136 -0.57 -16.07 -18.88
CA THR A 136 -1.96 -15.73 -19.20
C THR A 136 -2.62 -14.95 -18.07
N GLU A 137 -2.38 -15.34 -16.81
CA GLU A 137 -2.83 -14.61 -15.62
C GLU A 137 -2.32 -13.16 -15.67
N LEU A 138 -1.01 -12.98 -15.93
CA LEU A 138 -0.39 -11.67 -16.03
C LEU A 138 -1.00 -10.82 -17.17
N GLU A 139 -1.28 -11.41 -18.34
CA GLU A 139 -1.90 -10.68 -19.46
C GLU A 139 -3.29 -10.15 -19.09
N LEU A 140 -4.11 -10.99 -18.45
CA LEU A 140 -5.44 -10.60 -17.98
C LEU A 140 -5.36 -9.44 -16.97
N LEU A 141 -4.44 -9.54 -16.00
CA LEU A 141 -4.24 -8.51 -14.97
C LEU A 141 -3.70 -7.20 -15.56
N GLN A 142 -2.81 -7.25 -16.55
CA GLN A 142 -2.33 -6.06 -17.26
C GLN A 142 -3.44 -5.37 -18.07
N GLY A 143 -4.35 -6.16 -18.66
CA GLY A 143 -5.56 -5.66 -19.29
C GLY A 143 -6.47 -4.94 -18.29
N ALA A 144 -6.67 -5.50 -17.09
CA ALA A 144 -7.44 -4.87 -16.02
C ALA A 144 -6.78 -3.57 -15.52
N CYS A 145 -5.47 -3.57 -15.31
CA CYS A 145 -4.69 -2.38 -14.93
C CYS A 145 -4.89 -1.25 -15.94
N SER A 146 -4.68 -1.52 -17.23
CA SER A 146 -4.78 -0.51 -18.30
C SER A 146 -6.17 0.15 -18.35
N ILE A 147 -7.23 -0.66 -18.18
CA ILE A 147 -8.60 -0.14 -18.14
C ILE A 147 -8.79 0.74 -16.89
N ARG A 148 -8.38 0.27 -15.71
CA ARG A 148 -8.57 1.00 -14.46
C ARG A 148 -7.76 2.30 -14.43
N GLU A 149 -6.54 2.32 -14.94
CA GLU A 149 -5.72 3.54 -15.06
C GLU A 149 -6.32 4.58 -16.03
N THR A 150 -7.13 4.15 -16.99
CA THR A 150 -7.82 5.07 -17.91
C THR A 150 -8.98 5.79 -17.22
N TRP A 151 -9.67 5.10 -16.31
CA TRP A 151 -11.01 5.49 -15.86
C TRP A 151 -11.11 5.86 -14.38
N LEU A 152 -10.13 5.47 -13.57
CA LEU A 152 -10.09 5.71 -12.14
C LEU A 152 -8.91 6.60 -11.79
N HIS A 153 -9.06 7.35 -10.71
CA HIS A 153 -7.98 8.18 -10.19
C HIS A 153 -6.73 7.32 -9.89
N PRO A 154 -5.49 7.82 -10.10
CA PRO A 154 -4.28 7.02 -9.88
C PRO A 154 -4.11 6.45 -8.47
N LEU A 155 -4.75 7.02 -7.45
CA LEU A 155 -4.75 6.50 -6.08
C LEU A 155 -5.94 5.58 -5.77
N ASN A 156 -6.84 5.36 -6.73
CA ASN A 156 -8.03 4.57 -6.50
C ASN A 156 -7.66 3.13 -6.05
N VAL A 157 -8.31 2.64 -5.00
CA VAL A 157 -8.02 1.33 -4.40
C VAL A 157 -8.10 0.17 -5.40
N GLU A 158 -8.94 0.28 -6.42
CA GLU A 158 -9.06 -0.74 -7.47
C GLU A 158 -7.85 -0.73 -8.40
N VAL A 159 -7.26 0.44 -8.68
CA VAL A 159 -6.00 0.52 -9.44
C VAL A 159 -4.89 -0.16 -8.65
N THR A 160 -4.79 0.13 -7.35
CA THR A 160 -3.83 -0.51 -6.44
C THR A 160 -3.97 -2.02 -6.43
N ALA A 161 -5.20 -2.52 -6.26
CA ALA A 161 -5.47 -3.94 -6.18
C ALA A 161 -5.06 -4.68 -7.47
N SER A 162 -5.35 -4.09 -8.64
CA SER A 162 -4.92 -4.68 -9.92
C SER A 162 -3.41 -4.68 -10.10
N HIS A 163 -2.73 -3.58 -9.74
CA HIS A 163 -1.27 -3.54 -9.83
C HIS A 163 -0.59 -4.46 -8.82
N ALA A 164 -1.15 -4.63 -7.61
CA ALA A 164 -0.64 -5.57 -6.62
C ALA A 164 -0.79 -7.03 -7.09
N ALA A 165 -1.94 -7.38 -7.67
CA ALA A 165 -2.13 -8.69 -8.29
C ALA A 165 -1.16 -8.92 -9.46
N ALA A 166 -1.06 -7.95 -10.38
CA ALA A 166 -0.16 -8.03 -11.54
C ALA A 166 1.33 -8.11 -11.12
N HIS A 167 1.71 -7.44 -10.03
CA HIS A 167 3.06 -7.53 -9.46
C HIS A 167 3.37 -8.96 -9.01
N THR A 168 2.48 -9.58 -8.24
CA THR A 168 2.63 -10.97 -7.78
C THR A 168 2.67 -11.95 -8.95
N ALA A 169 1.73 -11.84 -9.90
CA ALA A 169 1.71 -12.68 -11.10
C ALA A 169 2.98 -12.50 -11.96
N SER A 170 3.51 -11.27 -12.05
CA SER A 170 4.77 -11.01 -12.77
C SER A 170 5.95 -11.74 -12.16
N MET A 171 6.06 -11.79 -10.82
CA MET A 171 7.10 -12.55 -10.14
C MET A 171 6.93 -14.05 -10.35
N ALA A 172 5.70 -14.56 -10.27
CA ALA A 172 5.41 -15.97 -10.53
C ALA A 172 5.75 -16.39 -11.96
N ALA A 173 5.50 -15.52 -12.94
CA ALA A 173 5.85 -15.72 -14.34
C ALA A 173 7.35 -15.50 -14.65
N GLY A 174 8.17 -15.10 -13.67
CA GLY A 174 9.58 -14.75 -13.88
C GLY A 174 9.80 -13.50 -14.73
N ASN A 175 8.77 -12.67 -14.92
CA ASN A 175 8.84 -11.44 -15.70
C ASN A 175 9.26 -10.26 -14.82
N TRP A 176 10.56 -10.17 -14.54
CA TRP A 176 11.15 -9.16 -13.64
C TRP A 176 10.91 -7.72 -14.11
N THR A 177 10.92 -7.48 -15.42
CA THR A 177 10.65 -6.14 -15.98
C THR A 177 9.20 -5.70 -15.71
N ALA A 178 8.23 -6.60 -15.88
CA ALA A 178 6.84 -6.31 -15.54
C ALA A 178 6.66 -6.16 -14.03
N ALA A 179 7.28 -7.03 -13.22
CA ALA A 179 7.25 -6.95 -11.77
C ALA A 179 7.77 -5.59 -11.28
N ALA A 180 8.95 -5.17 -11.75
CA ALA A 180 9.52 -3.85 -11.43
C ALA A 180 8.58 -2.72 -11.85
N ARG A 181 7.96 -2.78 -13.04
CA ARG A 181 6.99 -1.77 -13.51
C ARG A 181 5.78 -1.65 -12.59
N HIS A 182 5.14 -2.76 -12.21
CA HIS A 182 4.01 -2.73 -11.29
C HIS A 182 4.45 -2.31 -9.88
N GLY A 183 5.64 -2.71 -9.44
CA GLY A 183 6.23 -2.30 -8.16
C GLY A 183 6.47 -0.80 -8.08
N ARG A 184 7.02 -0.17 -9.13
CA ARG A 184 7.17 1.30 -9.23
C ARG A 184 5.82 2.01 -9.12
N ARG A 185 4.80 1.50 -9.81
CA ARG A 185 3.45 2.08 -9.77
C ARG A 185 2.83 2.04 -8.36
N LEU A 186 3.10 0.96 -7.60
CA LEU A 186 2.68 0.84 -6.20
C LEU A 186 3.44 1.80 -5.29
N VAL A 187 4.75 1.98 -5.50
CA VAL A 187 5.54 2.98 -4.80
C VAL A 187 4.96 4.39 -4.97
N ASP A 188 4.65 4.76 -6.22
CA ASP A 188 4.13 6.11 -6.53
C ASP A 188 2.85 6.40 -5.74
N GLN A 189 1.99 5.39 -5.57
CA GLN A 189 0.80 5.50 -4.75
C GLN A 189 1.10 5.52 -3.25
N GLN A 190 1.94 4.60 -2.75
CA GLN A 190 2.28 4.51 -1.34
C GLN A 190 2.90 5.82 -0.84
N ALA A 191 3.71 6.49 -1.67
CA ALA A 191 4.31 7.79 -1.37
C ALA A 191 3.28 8.92 -1.14
N GLN A 192 2.04 8.79 -1.62
CA GLN A 192 0.95 9.74 -1.37
C GLN A 192 0.14 9.41 -0.10
N ILE A 193 0.21 8.16 0.36
CA ILE A 193 -0.63 7.65 1.45
C ILE A 193 0.14 7.60 2.77
N TYR A 194 1.38 7.13 2.71
CA TYR A 194 2.23 6.91 3.88
C TYR A 194 3.30 8.00 3.98
N PRO A 195 3.72 8.38 5.19
CA PRO A 195 4.87 9.24 5.37
C PRO A 195 6.12 8.68 4.67
N PRO A 196 7.03 9.54 4.17
CA PRO A 196 8.21 9.10 3.43
C PRO A 196 9.10 8.08 4.17
N TRP A 197 9.08 8.08 5.51
CA TRP A 197 9.87 7.19 6.38
C TRP A 197 9.11 5.93 6.82
N HIS A 198 7.91 5.68 6.31
CA HIS A 198 7.13 4.50 6.65
C HIS A 198 7.78 3.22 6.08
N PRO A 199 7.85 2.10 6.83
CA PRO A 199 8.54 0.89 6.40
C PRO A 199 7.93 0.27 5.15
N VAL A 200 6.61 0.40 4.92
CA VAL A 200 5.98 -0.06 3.67
C VAL A 200 6.65 0.57 2.46
N CYS A 201 6.93 1.87 2.49
CA CYS A 201 7.66 2.54 1.41
C CYS A 201 9.10 2.03 1.31
N GLY A 202 9.81 1.91 2.45
CA GLY A 202 11.19 1.43 2.49
C GLY A 202 11.38 0.01 1.94
N LEU A 203 10.51 -0.91 2.35
CA LEU A 203 10.49 -2.29 1.88
C LEU A 203 10.10 -2.36 0.41
N GLN A 204 9.11 -1.58 -0.03
CA GLN A 204 8.73 -1.54 -1.44
C GLN A 204 9.86 -0.99 -2.32
N PHE A 205 10.60 0.03 -1.89
CA PHE A 205 11.79 0.50 -2.59
C PHE A 205 12.85 -0.60 -2.70
N PHE A 206 13.08 -1.36 -1.63
CA PHE A 206 14.01 -2.48 -1.64
C PHE A 206 13.58 -3.56 -2.64
N THR A 207 12.31 -3.99 -2.59
CA THR A 207 11.74 -4.96 -3.54
C THR A 207 11.87 -4.49 -4.98
N VAL A 208 11.55 -3.22 -5.28
CA VAL A 208 11.73 -2.68 -6.64
C VAL A 208 13.20 -2.71 -7.05
N GLY A 209 14.14 -2.40 -6.15
CA GLY A 209 15.58 -2.52 -6.42
C GLY A 209 15.99 -3.95 -6.80
N GLU A 210 15.52 -4.96 -6.06
CA GLU A 210 15.79 -6.36 -6.38
C GLU A 210 15.22 -6.77 -7.75
N LEU A 211 14.02 -6.32 -8.07
CA LEU A 211 13.37 -6.61 -9.35
C LEU A 211 14.06 -5.91 -10.52
N GLU A 212 14.52 -4.67 -10.33
CA GLU A 212 15.31 -3.94 -11.33
C GLU A 212 16.63 -4.67 -11.59
N GLU A 213 17.35 -5.10 -10.55
CA GLU A 213 18.59 -5.85 -10.72
C GLU A 213 18.36 -7.19 -11.44
N ALA A 214 17.34 -7.94 -11.04
CA ALA A 214 16.96 -9.21 -11.68
C ALA A 214 16.57 -9.00 -13.16
N GLY A 215 16.00 -7.84 -13.50
CA GLY A 215 15.66 -7.44 -14.86
C GLY A 215 16.78 -6.75 -15.64
N GLY A 216 17.98 -6.59 -15.07
CA GLY A 216 19.11 -5.88 -15.70
C GLY A 216 18.97 -4.35 -15.75
N GLY A 217 18.06 -3.79 -14.97
CA GLY A 217 17.81 -2.35 -14.80
C GLY A 217 18.70 -1.69 -13.74
N ASN A 218 18.43 -0.41 -13.47
CA ASN A 218 19.22 0.39 -12.52
C ASN A 218 18.65 0.29 -11.08
N ALA A 219 19.20 -0.64 -10.29
CA ALA A 219 18.75 -0.90 -8.92
C ALA A 219 19.28 0.08 -7.86
N ARG A 220 20.46 0.67 -8.07
CA ARG A 220 21.16 1.46 -7.05
C ARG A 220 20.31 2.61 -6.45
N PRO A 221 19.61 3.45 -7.24
CA PRO A 221 18.78 4.52 -6.69
C PRO A 221 17.64 4.02 -5.80
N TRP A 222 17.12 2.82 -6.08
CA TRP A 222 16.05 2.20 -5.28
C TRP A 222 16.58 1.72 -3.93
N PHE A 223 17.76 1.10 -3.91
CA PHE A 223 18.43 0.70 -2.68
C PHE A 223 18.85 1.89 -1.82
N GLU A 224 19.31 2.99 -2.42
CA GLU A 224 19.62 4.23 -1.69
C GLU A 224 18.37 4.82 -1.01
N LYS A 225 17.23 4.86 -1.72
CA LYS A 225 15.94 5.26 -1.15
C LYS A 225 15.50 4.31 -0.03
N ALA A 226 15.57 3.00 -0.25
CA ALA A 226 15.25 1.99 0.74
C ALA A 226 16.08 2.17 2.01
N LEU A 227 17.39 2.35 1.89
CA LEU A 227 18.30 2.55 3.03
C LEU A 227 17.92 3.80 3.82
N SER A 228 17.59 4.90 3.14
CA SER A 228 17.22 6.17 3.79
C SER A 228 16.00 6.04 4.71
N VAL A 229 15.06 5.13 4.36
CA VAL A 229 13.81 4.88 5.09
C VAL A 229 13.98 3.76 6.13
N LEU A 230 14.63 2.67 5.75
CA LEU A 230 14.76 1.47 6.59
C LEU A 230 15.67 1.72 7.80
N ARG A 231 16.70 2.57 7.66
CA ARG A 231 17.53 2.96 8.82
C ARG A 231 16.75 3.66 9.93
N VAL A 232 15.66 4.35 9.59
CA VAL A 232 14.78 5.02 10.56
C VAL A 232 13.75 4.04 11.11
N SER A 233 13.02 3.35 10.23
CA SER A 233 11.92 2.46 10.61
C SER A 233 12.38 1.18 11.32
N HIS A 234 13.52 0.62 10.94
CA HIS A 234 14.08 -0.60 11.53
C HIS A 234 15.22 -0.28 12.49
N GLY A 235 16.04 0.73 12.20
CA GLY A 235 17.21 1.12 12.99
C GLY A 235 18.53 0.78 12.29
N GLU A 236 19.59 1.51 12.62
CA GLU A 236 20.91 1.40 11.97
C GLU A 236 21.58 0.02 12.13
N GLU A 237 21.23 -0.70 13.20
CA GLU A 237 21.79 -2.02 13.56
C GLU A 237 20.94 -3.20 13.07
N HIS A 238 19.80 -2.93 12.41
CA HIS A 238 18.96 -4.00 11.89
C HIS A 238 19.66 -4.71 10.72
N GLN A 239 19.63 -6.04 10.68
CA GLN A 239 20.39 -6.83 9.70
C GLN A 239 20.13 -6.40 8.25
N LEU A 240 18.85 -6.24 7.87
CA LEU A 240 18.46 -5.72 6.54
C LEU A 240 19.15 -4.38 6.18
N VAL A 241 19.33 -3.49 7.16
CA VAL A 241 19.96 -2.18 6.96
C VAL A 241 21.46 -2.32 6.81
N VAL A 242 22.09 -3.21 7.58
CA VAL A 242 23.51 -3.54 7.47
C VAL A 242 23.81 -4.14 6.09
N ASP A 243 23.08 -5.18 5.70
CA ASP A 243 23.26 -5.88 4.42
C ASP A 243 23.08 -4.92 3.24
N LEU A 244 22.05 -4.07 3.28
CA LEU A 244 21.79 -3.08 2.24
C LEU A 244 22.89 -2.02 2.14
N ARG A 245 23.47 -1.61 3.27
CA ARG A 245 24.59 -0.66 3.32
C ARG A 245 25.85 -1.27 2.72
N GLU A 246 26.15 -2.52 3.06
CA GLU A 246 27.29 -3.26 2.50
C GLU A 246 27.14 -3.47 1.00
N ARG A 247 25.93 -3.81 0.55
CA ARG A 247 25.60 -3.95 -0.88
C ARG A 247 25.83 -2.65 -1.66
N LEU A 248 25.48 -1.50 -1.10
CA LEU A 248 25.67 -0.18 -1.75
C LEU A 248 27.12 0.32 -1.77
N ALA A 249 27.99 -0.28 -0.95
CA ALA A 249 29.40 0.06 -0.86
C ALA A 249 30.28 -0.68 -1.89
N GLN A 250 29.73 -1.72 -2.52
CA GLN A 250 30.36 -2.46 -3.63
C GLN A 250 30.11 -1.74 -4.96
#